data_AF-A0A1H0N1L9-F1
#
_entry.id   AF-A0A1H0N1L9-F1
#
_cell.length_a   1.000
_cell.length_b   1.000
_cell.length_c   1.000
_cell.angle_alpha   90.00
_cell.angle_beta   90.00
_cell.angle_gamma   90.00
#
_symmetry.space_group_name_H-M   'P 1'
#
loop_
_entity.id
_entity.type
_entity.pdbx_description
1 polymer ?
#
loop_
_entity_poly.entity_id
_entity_poly.type
_entity_poly.pdbx_seq_one_letter_code
_entity_poly.pdbx_strand_id
1 'polypeptide(L)' 'MPDGHICVFKPGQRTTVLEEITADRVECISRAENARRNHPRNKSPELAKLVQLKGAITRQVNRIAREAKEGAST' A
#
# COMPACT_ATOMS: atom_id res chain seq x y z
N MET A 1 20.03 -8.33 8.24
CA MET A 1 19.31 -7.55 7.20
C MET A 1 19.99 -6.21 7.08
N PRO A 2 20.37 -5.75 5.88
CA PRO A 2 20.92 -4.41 5.72
C PRO A 2 19.91 -3.35 6.15
N ASP A 3 20.39 -2.19 6.58
CA ASP A 3 19.48 -1.09 6.91
C ASP A 3 18.60 -0.72 5.71
N GLY A 4 17.36 -0.29 5.97
CA GLY A 4 16.40 0.00 4.91
C GLY A 4 15.81 -1.22 4.18
N HIS A 5 16.17 -2.46 4.53
CA HIS A 5 15.68 -3.68 3.88
C HIS A 5 14.65 -4.45 4.72
N ILE A 6 13.85 -5.27 4.03
CA ILE A 6 12.82 -6.13 4.59
C ILE A 6 12.86 -7.51 3.92
N CYS A 7 12.45 -8.55 4.65
CA CYS A 7 12.18 -9.86 4.07
C CYS A 7 10.72 -9.91 3.62
N VAL A 8 10.48 -10.29 2.36
CA VAL A 8 9.13 -10.52 1.84
C VAL A 8 9.05 -11.91 1.22
N PHE A 9 7.86 -12.49 1.18
CA PHE A 9 7.64 -13.69 0.38
C PHE A 9 7.80 -13.37 -1.11
N LYS A 10 8.44 -14.28 -1.83
CA LYS A 10 8.48 -14.25 -3.29
C LYS A 10 7.04 -14.34 -3.86
N PRO A 11 6.79 -13.83 -5.08
CA PRO A 11 5.47 -13.91 -5.70
C PRO A 11 4.92 -15.35 -5.71
N GLY A 12 3.67 -15.52 -5.24
CA GLY A 12 3.01 -16.83 -5.17
C GLY A 12 3.43 -17.72 -3.99
N GLN A 13 4.43 -17.32 -3.19
CA GLN A 13 4.98 -18.15 -2.10
C GLN A 13 4.49 -17.74 -0.71
N ARG A 14 3.49 -16.87 -0.61
CA ARG A 14 2.95 -16.42 0.67
C ARG A 14 2.25 -17.58 1.37
N THR A 15 2.70 -17.90 2.58
CA THR A 15 2.13 -18.96 3.43
C THR A 15 2.10 -18.52 4.90
N THR A 16 1.28 -19.19 5.68
CA THR A 16 1.22 -19.06 7.14
C THR A 16 1.60 -20.36 7.87
N VAL A 17 1.93 -21.42 7.12
CA VAL A 17 2.44 -22.69 7.67
C VAL A 17 3.90 -22.48 8.05
N LEU A 18 4.24 -22.64 9.33
CA LEU A 18 5.55 -22.25 9.88
C LEU A 18 6.71 -22.99 9.19
N GLU A 19 6.51 -24.27 8.93
CA GLU A 19 7.49 -25.18 8.32
C GLU A 19 7.77 -24.81 6.85
N GLU A 20 6.85 -24.10 6.20
CA GLU A 20 6.99 -23.61 4.83
C GLU A 20 7.60 -22.20 4.76
N ILE A 21 7.96 -21.56 5.88
CA ILE A 21 8.61 -20.25 5.87
C ILE A 21 10.13 -20.46 5.76
N THR A 22 10.58 -20.81 4.56
CA THR A 22 11.97 -21.15 4.28
C THR A 22 12.71 -20.04 3.54
N ALA A 23 14.05 -20.06 3.61
CA ALA A 23 14.90 -19.04 2.99
C ALA A 23 14.73 -18.95 1.46
N ASP A 24 14.39 -20.05 0.79
CA ASP A 24 14.13 -20.10 -0.64
C ASP A 24 12.77 -19.48 -1.04
N ARG A 25 11.83 -19.32 -0.10
CA ARG A 25 10.50 -18.73 -0.33
C ARG A 25 10.44 -17.24 -0.03
N VAL A 26 11.46 -16.70 0.63
CA VAL A 26 11.59 -15.28 0.93
C VAL A 26 12.73 -14.62 0.15
N GLU A 27 12.67 -13.30 0.02
CA GLU A 27 13.74 -12.48 -0.54
C GLU A 27 13.96 -11.23 0.34
N CYS A 28 15.22 -10.80 0.44
CA CYS A 28 15.59 -9.56 1.09
C CYS A 28 15.60 -8.42 0.05
N ILE A 29 14.71 -7.45 0.21
CA ILE A 29 14.59 -6.30 -0.70
C ILE A 29 14.61 -4.99 0.07
N SER A 30 14.99 -3.90 -0.59
CA SER A 30 14.88 -2.57 0.01
C SER A 30 13.41 -2.15 0.16
N ARG A 31 13.11 -1.29 1.14
CA ARG A 31 11.77 -0.69 1.28
C ARG A 31 11.35 0.09 0.03
N ALA A 32 12.29 0.73 -0.66
CA ALA A 32 12.06 1.43 -1.92
C ALA A 32 11.61 0.48 -3.03
N GLU A 33 12.26 -0.68 -3.16
CA GLU A 33 11.89 -1.71 -4.11
C GLU A 33 10.49 -2.28 -3.80
N ASN A 34 10.21 -2.55 -2.52
CA ASN A 34 8.89 -3.01 -2.09
C ASN A 34 7.78 -2.00 -2.43
N ALA A 35 8.02 -0.70 -2.18
CA ALA A 35 7.08 0.36 -2.52
C ALA A 35 6.86 0.44 -4.04
N ARG A 36 7.92 0.33 -4.83
CA ARG A 36 7.84 0.30 -6.30
C ARG A 36 7.01 -0.89 -6.79
N ARG A 37 7.26 -2.10 -6.30
CA ARG A 37 6.46 -3.30 -6.67
C ARG A 37 4.98 -3.16 -6.32
N ASN A 38 4.67 -2.49 -5.21
CA ASN A 38 3.28 -2.30 -4.77
C ASN A 38 2.61 -1.04 -5.33
N HIS A 39 3.36 -0.15 -6.00
CA HIS A 39 2.81 1.09 -6.54
C HIS A 39 1.70 0.80 -7.56
N PRO A 40 0.48 1.38 -7.41
CA PRO A 40 -0.68 1.06 -8.25
C PRO A 40 -0.39 1.12 -9.76
N ARG A 41 0.38 2.13 -10.19
CA ARG A 41 0.78 2.31 -11.60
C ARG A 41 1.59 1.15 -12.18
N ASN A 42 2.33 0.43 -11.34
CA ASN A 42 3.14 -0.72 -11.76
C ASN A 42 2.31 -2.02 -11.81
N LYS A 43 1.10 -2.03 -11.24
CA LYS A 43 0.17 -3.16 -11.32
C LYS A 43 -0.78 -3.01 -12.51
N SER A 44 -1.41 -1.84 -12.65
CA SER A 44 -2.27 -1.51 -13.78
C SER A 44 -2.51 0.00 -13.87
N PRO A 45 -2.50 0.58 -15.09
CA PRO A 45 -2.91 1.97 -15.30
C PRO A 45 -4.33 2.27 -14.79
N GLU A 46 -5.25 1.32 -14.87
CA GLU A 46 -6.63 1.48 -14.38
C GLU A 46 -6.69 1.54 -12.86
N LEU A 47 -5.92 0.67 -12.19
CA LEU A 47 -5.81 0.69 -10.73
C LEU A 47 -5.26 2.03 -10.23
N ALA A 48 -4.29 2.61 -10.95
CA ALA A 48 -3.77 3.93 -10.62
C ALA A 48 -4.85 5.02 -10.71
N LYS A 49 -5.67 5.00 -11.77
CA LYS A 49 -6.81 5.94 -11.92
C LYS A 49 -7.83 5.76 -10.80
N LEU A 50 -8.15 4.51 -10.43
CA LEU A 50 -9.09 4.22 -9.33
C LEU A 50 -8.58 4.74 -7.98
N VAL A 51 -7.30 4.52 -7.68
CA VAL A 51 -6.68 5.03 -6.44
C VAL A 51 -6.69 6.56 -6.41
N GLN A 52 -6.40 7.21 -7.54
CA GLN A 52 -6.45 8.66 -7.66
C GLN A 52 -7.87 9.21 -7.43
N LEU A 53 -8.88 8.59 -8.07
CA LEU A 53 -10.29 8.96 -7.94
C LEU A 53 -10.77 8.80 -6.50
N LYS A 54 -10.46 7.66 -5.86
CA LYS A 54 -10.74 7.45 -4.43
C LYS A 54 -10.19 8.58 -3.59
N GLY A 55 -8.92 8.96 -3.81
CA GLY A 55 -8.28 10.05 -3.08
C GLY A 55 -8.97 11.41 -3.30
N ALA A 56 -9.41 11.71 -4.52
CA ALA A 56 -10.15 12.93 -4.82
C ALA A 56 -11.50 12.98 -4.06
N ILE A 57 -12.24 11.86 -4.07
CA ILE A 57 -13.50 11.73 -3.35
C ILE A 57 -13.29 11.89 -1.84
N THR A 58 -12.32 11.18 -1.26
CA THR A 58 -12.00 11.28 0.17
C THR A 58 -11.69 12.71 0.59
N ARG A 59 -10.91 13.45 -0.21
CA ARG A 59 -10.62 14.87 0.08
C ARG A 59 -11.88 15.73 0.06
N GLN A 60 -12.77 15.52 -0.90
CA GLN A 60 -14.04 16.27 -0.96
C GLN A 60 -14.95 15.96 0.23
N VAL A 61 -15.09 14.68 0.59
CA VAL A 61 -15.87 14.26 1.77
C VAL A 61 -15.30 14.88 3.04
N ASN A 62 -13.98 14.81 3.24
CA ASN A 62 -13.35 15.40 4.42
C ASN A 62 -13.52 16.92 4.49
N ARG A 63 -13.49 17.60 3.34
CA ARG A 63 -13.75 19.04 3.25
C ARG A 63 -15.18 19.37 3.70
N ILE A 64 -16.19 18.67 3.17
CA ILE A 64 -17.60 18.85 3.55
C ILE A 64 -17.81 18.57 5.04
N ALA A 65 -17.25 17.47 5.55
CA ALA A 65 -17.38 17.11 6.97
C ALA A 65 -16.75 18.16 7.90
N ARG A 66 -15.61 18.73 7.49
CA ARG A 66 -14.95 19.81 8.23
C ARG A 66 -15.79 21.09 8.23
N GLU A 67 -16.26 21.52 7.06
CA GLU A 67 -17.11 22.71 6.90
C GLU A 67 -18.41 22.60 7.72
N ALA A 68 -19.05 21.43 7.72
CA ALA A 68 -20.25 21.17 8.51
C ALA A 68 -20.00 21.26 10.03
N LYS A 69 -18.85 20.76 10.51
CA LYS A 69 -18.47 20.84 11.93
C LYS A 69 -18.16 22.26 12.37
N GLU A 70 -17.48 23.04 11.53
CA GLU A 70 -17.17 24.45 11.78
C GLU A 70 -18.46 25.31 11.79
N GLY A 71 -19.36 25.09 10.82
CA GLY A 71 -20.63 25.81 10.75
C GLY A 71 -21.64 25.47 11.85
N ALA A 72 -21.59 24.26 12.42
CA ALA A 72 -22.43 23.88 13.57
C ALA A 72 -21.91 24.43 14.91
N SER A 73 -20.71 25.03 14.93
CA SER A 73 -20.08 25.60 16.13
C SER A 73 -20.19 27.13 16.19
N THR A 74 -20.88 27.75 15.24
CA THR A 74 -21.19 29.19 15.16
C THR A 74 -22.67 29.40 15.38
#